data_AF-A0A1C5FKD7-F1
#
_entry.id   AF-A0A1C5FKD7-F1
#
_cell.length_a   1.000
_cell.length_b   1.000
_cell.length_c   1.000
_cell.angle_alpha   90.00
_cell.angle_beta   90.00
_cell.angle_gamma   90.00
#
_symmetry.space_group_name_H-M   'P 1'
#
loop_
_entity.id
_entity.type
_entity.pdbx_description
1 polymer ?
#
loop_
_entity_poly.entity_id
_entity_poly.type
_entity_poly.pdbx_seq_one_letter_code
_entity_poly.pdbx_strand_id
1 'polypeptide(L)' 'MPSYLSPGVYVEEVQSGSRPIEGVGTSVAAFVGFAQRGPFNEPTLITNWTQFVSLFGEFVEGTYLASAVYGFFANGGGI' A
#
# COMPACT_ATOMS: atom_id res chain seq x y z
N MET A 1 38.62 1.94 -7.86
CA MET A 1 39.25 3.28 -7.85
C MET A 1 39.74 3.54 -9.26
N PRO A 2 39.41 4.68 -9.88
CA PRO A 2 39.91 5.00 -11.21
C PRO A 2 41.42 5.21 -11.14
N SER A 3 42.17 4.66 -12.09
CA SER A 3 43.59 4.99 -12.26
C SER A 3 43.74 5.96 -13.41
N TYR A 4 44.19 7.17 -13.10
CA TYR A 4 44.50 8.18 -14.11
C TYR A 4 45.96 8.06 -14.50
N LEU A 5 46.23 7.60 -15.72
CA LEU A 5 47.58 7.27 -16.20
C LEU A 5 48.26 8.43 -16.94
N SER A 6 47.66 9.63 -16.96
CA SER A 6 48.21 10.80 -17.63
C SER A 6 47.83 12.11 -16.93
N PRO A 7 48.65 13.17 -17.01
CA PRO A 7 48.28 14.49 -16.49
C PRO A 7 47.10 15.06 -17.30
N GLY A 8 46.00 15.41 -16.63
CA GLY A 8 44.80 15.96 -17.27
C GLY A 8 43.69 16.29 -16.27
N VAL A 9 42.67 17.01 -16.73
CA VAL A 9 41.43 17.24 -15.96
C VAL A 9 40.45 16.13 -16.30
N TYR A 10 40.02 15.37 -15.30
CA TYR A 10 39.04 14.30 -15.43
C TYR A 10 37.75 14.73 -14.76
N VAL A 11 36.64 14.68 -15.49
CA VAL A 11 35.30 14.97 -14.97
C VAL A 11 34.64 13.65 -14.62
N GLU A 12 34.29 13.48 -13.35
CA GLU A 12 33.44 12.39 -12.90
C GLU A 12 32.05 12.95 -12.59
N GLU A 13 31.05 12.48 -13.33
CA GLU A 13 29.65 12.70 -12.95
C GLU A 13 29.31 11.76 -11.79
N VAL A 14 29.53 12.23 -10.58
CA VAL A 14 28.96 11.60 -9.40
C VAL A 14 27.49 12.01 -9.37
N GLN A 15 26.56 11.05 -9.44
CA GLN A 15 25.14 11.34 -9.22
C GLN A 15 24.93 11.78 -7.76
N SER A 16 25.12 13.06 -7.47
CA SER A 16 24.85 13.70 -6.19
C SER A 16 23.41 14.22 -6.13
N GLY A 17 22.46 13.45 -6.68
CA GLY A 17 21.04 13.72 -6.51
C GLY A 17 20.58 13.21 -5.15
N SER A 18 20.13 14.11 -4.28
CA SER A 18 19.34 13.70 -3.11
C SER A 18 18.17 12.87 -3.61
N ARG A 19 18.05 11.61 -3.19
CA ARG A 19 16.83 10.83 -3.43
C ARG A 19 15.70 11.53 -2.68
N PRO A 20 14.69 12.09 -3.37
CA PRO A 20 13.57 12.71 -2.68
C PRO A 20 12.91 11.66 -1.79
N ILE A 21 12.50 12.06 -0.58
CA ILE A 21 11.66 11.19 0.25
C ILE A 21 10.29 11.18 -0.41
N GLU A 22 9.87 10.03 -0.94
CA GLU A 22 8.54 9.88 -1.49
C GLU A 22 7.50 10.08 -0.38
N GLY A 23 6.48 10.88 -0.68
CA GLY A 23 5.32 10.98 0.20
C GLY A 23 4.62 9.63 0.25
N VAL A 24 4.59 9.00 1.42
CA VAL A 24 3.84 7.77 1.65
C VAL A 24 2.39 8.10 2.01
N GLY A 25 1.45 7.26 1.58
CA GLY A 25 0.06 7.38 1.97
C GLY A 25 -0.08 7.33 3.49
N THR A 26 -0.63 8.39 4.09
CA THR A 26 -0.80 8.52 5.54
C THR A 26 -2.07 7.87 6.07
N SER A 27 -2.85 7.23 5.20
CA SER A 27 -4.24 6.84 5.45
C SER A 27 -4.54 5.37 5.15
N VAL A 28 -3.59 4.46 5.38
CA VAL A 28 -3.82 3.01 5.22
C VAL A 28 -4.42 2.44 6.50
N ALA A 29 -5.69 2.02 6.44
CA ALA A 29 -6.39 1.38 7.55
C ALA A 29 -6.33 -0.16 7.45
N ALA A 30 -6.28 -0.84 8.60
CA ALA A 30 -6.43 -2.29 8.70
C ALA A 30 -7.73 -2.62 9.44
N PHE A 31 -8.49 -3.58 8.91
CA PHE A 31 -9.75 -4.04 9.49
C PHE A 31 -9.59 -5.49 9.95
N VAL A 32 -10.00 -5.79 11.18
CA VAL A 32 -9.99 -7.15 11.74
C VAL A 32 -11.40 -7.50 12.21
N GLY A 33 -11.91 -8.64 11.75
CA GLY A 33 -13.25 -9.10 12.11
C GLY A 33 -13.65 -10.37 11.37
N PHE A 34 -14.92 -10.73 11.48
CA PHE A 34 -15.50 -11.91 10.84
C PHE A 34 -16.02 -11.56 9.44
N ALA A 35 -15.57 -12.31 8.44
CA ALA A 35 -16.01 -12.23 7.05
C ALA A 35 -16.82 -13.48 6.65
N GLN A 36 -17.56 -13.41 5.54
CA GLN A 36 -18.28 -14.57 5.01
C GLN A 36 -17.33 -15.68 4.54
N ARG A 37 -16.21 -15.29 3.95
CA ARG A 37 -15.20 -16.14 3.31
C ARG A 37 -13.85 -15.41 3.22
N GLY A 38 -12.90 -16.02 2.53
CA GLY A 38 -11.64 -15.40 2.13
C GLY A 38 -10.42 -16.08 2.73
N PRO A 39 -9.22 -15.56 2.48
CA PRO A 39 -8.02 -16.08 3.09
C PRO A 39 -8.05 -15.77 4.60
N PHE A 40 -8.23 -16.81 5.41
CA PHE A 40 -8.29 -16.68 6.86
C PHE A 40 -6.88 -16.49 7.43
N ASN A 41 -6.75 -15.57 8.38
CA ASN A 41 -5.47 -15.24 9.06
C ASN A 41 -4.37 -14.71 8.13
N GLU A 42 -4.72 -14.20 6.95
CA GLU A 42 -3.79 -13.60 6.01
C GLU A 42 -4.18 -12.15 5.72
N PRO A 43 -3.32 -11.16 6.05
CA PRO A 43 -3.61 -9.77 5.74
C PRO A 43 -3.59 -9.56 4.22
N THR A 44 -4.73 -9.18 3.67
CA THR A 44 -4.90 -9.01 2.21
C THR A 44 -5.18 -7.54 1.90
N LEU A 45 -4.38 -6.95 1.02
CA LEU A 45 -4.60 -5.59 0.54
C LEU A 45 -5.87 -5.53 -0.33
N ILE A 46 -6.73 -4.57 -0.04
CA ILE A 46 -7.89 -4.21 -0.86
C ILE A 46 -7.90 -2.70 -1.08
N THR A 47 -8.24 -2.27 -2.29
CA THR A 47 -8.24 -0.85 -2.67
C THR A 47 -9.62 -0.29 -2.98
N ASN A 48 -10.66 -1.14 -2.95
CA ASN A 48 -12.05 -0.74 -3.12
C ASN A 48 -13.03 -1.78 -2.55
N TRP A 49 -14.30 -1.39 -2.45
CA TRP A 49 -15.38 -2.23 -1.95
C TRP A 49 -15.60 -3.51 -2.80
N THR A 50 -15.51 -3.42 -4.13
CA THR A 50 -15.71 -4.58 -5.01
C THR A 50 -14.67 -5.67 -4.76
N GLN A 51 -13.42 -5.30 -4.47
CA GLN A 51 -12.38 -6.25 -4.09
C GLN A 51 -12.68 -6.91 -2.74
N PHE A 52 -13.17 -6.16 -1.76
CA PHE A 52 -13.62 -6.73 -0.49
C PHE A 52 -14.70 -7.79 -0.72
N VAL A 53 -15.76 -7.47 -1.48
CA VAL A 53 -16.85 -8.42 -1.77
C VAL A 53 -16.37 -9.67 -2.51
N SER A 54 -15.44 -9.49 -3.45
CA SER A 54 -14.89 -10.60 -4.24
C SER A 54 -14.06 -11.57 -3.38
N LEU A 55 -13.32 -11.06 -2.40
CA LEU A 55 -12.43 -11.87 -1.57
C LEU A 55 -13.09 -12.38 -0.29
N PHE A 56 -13.80 -11.50 0.41
CA PHE A 56 -14.31 -11.70 1.76
C PHE A 56 -15.83 -11.90 1.84
N GLY A 57 -16.55 -11.59 0.75
CA GLY A 57 -18.01 -11.68 0.67
C GLY A 57 -18.74 -10.39 1.04
N GLU A 58 -20.07 -10.46 1.10
CA GLU A 58 -20.93 -9.31 1.38
C GLU A 58 -21.27 -9.20 2.88
N PHE A 59 -22.35 -8.49 3.20
CA PHE A 59 -22.85 -8.33 4.56
C PHE A 59 -23.29 -9.68 5.14
N VAL A 60 -22.82 -9.99 6.35
CA VAL A 60 -23.18 -11.21 7.09
C VAL A 60 -23.80 -10.81 8.41
N GLU A 61 -24.97 -11.37 8.72
CA GLU A 61 -25.67 -11.15 9.97
C GLU A 61 -24.79 -11.52 11.18
N GLY A 62 -24.86 -10.72 12.24
CA GLY A 62 -24.05 -10.93 13.45
C GLY A 62 -22.58 -10.50 13.32
N THR A 63 -22.18 -9.91 12.19
CA THR A 63 -20.83 -9.38 11.96
C THR A 63 -20.87 -7.92 11.51
N TYR A 64 -19.78 -7.19 11.76
CA TYR A 64 -19.69 -5.75 11.44
C TYR A 64 -18.56 -5.41 10.47
N LEU A 65 -17.77 -6.40 10.05
CA LEU A 65 -16.59 -6.17 9.21
C LEU A 65 -16.97 -5.56 7.86
N ALA A 66 -17.93 -6.17 7.16
CA ALA A 66 -18.43 -5.69 5.88
C ALA A 66 -18.97 -4.25 5.98
N SER A 67 -19.74 -3.93 7.04
CA SER A 67 -20.26 -2.59 7.29
C SER A 67 -19.16 -1.56 7.55
N ALA A 68 -18.13 -1.92 8.31
CA ALA A 68 -17.00 -1.03 8.60
C ALA A 68 -16.18 -0.73 7.33
N VAL A 69 -15.89 -1.76 6.52
CA VAL A 69 -15.13 -1.61 5.26
C VAL A 69 -15.93 -0.82 4.23
N TYR A 70 -17.23 -1.11 4.10
CA TYR A 70 -18.12 -0.34 3.23
C TYR A 70 -18.13 1.14 3.64
N GLY A 71 -18.33 1.41 4.93
CA GLY A 71 -18.31 2.77 5.47
C GLY A 71 -16.98 3.49 5.22
N PHE A 72 -15.85 2.82 5.38
CA PHE A 72 -14.53 3.39 5.08
C PHE A 72 -14.43 3.89 3.63
N PHE A 73 -14.74 3.02 2.66
CA PHE A 73 -14.69 3.40 1.25
C PHE A 73 -15.76 4.45 0.89
N ALA A 74 -16.96 4.35 1.44
CA ALA A 74 -18.04 5.31 1.20
C ALA A 74 -17.71 6.72 1.74
N ASN A 75 -16.88 6.82 2.77
CA ASN A 75 -16.41 8.09 3.35
C ASN A 75 -15.08 8.58 2.72
N GLY A 76 -14.68 8.03 1.57
CA GLY A 76 -13.47 8.47 0.85
C GLY A 76 -12.16 7.88 1.36
N GLY A 77 -12.23 6.84 2.20
CA GLY A 77 -11.07 6.04 2.58
C GLY A 77 -10.50 5.27 1.39
N GLY A 78 -9.17 5.21 1.30
CA GLY A 78 -8.44 4.56 0.21
C GLY A 78 -6.95 4.52 0.51
N ILE A 79 -6.18 3.95 -0.43
CA ILE A 79 -4.72 3.98 -0.44
C ILE A 79 -4.22 4.98 -1.49
#